data_AF-A0A962E5U0-F1
#
_entry.id   AF-A0A962E5U0-F1
#
_cell.length_a   1.000
_cell.length_b   1.000
_cell.length_c   1.000
_cell.angle_alpha   90.00
_cell.angle_beta   90.00
_cell.angle_gamma   90.00
#
_symmetry.space_group_name_H-M   'P 1'
#
loop_
_entity.id
_entity.type
_entity.pdbx_description
1 polymer ?
#
loop_
_entity_poly.entity_id
_entity_poly.type
_entity_poly.pdbx_seq_one_letter_code
_entity_poly.pdbx_strand_id
1 'polypeptide(L)'
;MVRTIGFLFCCLLSTALLAEETIYRCRDAQGELSFSDYPCPKGSKTEGTHGISNPPAPKAADTAGITPLCGTEGAWTITRSGFGEAFRAELPEAQRSALEAALGGLEDGASGEVRWRKSQRGDLHLCTRSKRNKPVETVAAVDGAVVMFRNGVGQYLNDPRTPEGLTERCSTLVTSCYQPPDTSIDSCVHLAPVCNTTPAWDQLEPCCPQLCKDRFARRRADGEEALPAFLATLHEPPGCIGTR
;
A
#
# COMPACT_ATOMS: atom_id res chain seq x y z
N MET A 1 -46.78 -43.97 20.77
CA MET A 1 -45.60 -44.16 19.90
C MET A 1 -45.33 -42.85 19.18
N VAL A 2 -44.38 -42.05 19.65
CA VAL A 2 -43.96 -40.80 19.01
C VAL A 2 -42.45 -40.86 18.90
N ARG A 3 -41.92 -40.85 17.67
CA ARG A 3 -40.48 -40.87 17.37
C ARG A 3 -40.04 -39.44 17.06
N THR A 4 -39.17 -38.89 17.92
CA THR A 4 -38.51 -37.60 17.72
C THR A 4 -37.24 -37.83 16.91
N ILE A 5 -37.14 -37.24 15.71
CA ILE A 5 -35.93 -37.23 14.87
C ILE A 5 -35.20 -35.92 15.14
N GLY A 6 -34.05 -36.01 15.82
CA GLY A 6 -33.14 -34.88 16.02
C GLY A 6 -32.25 -34.70 14.79
N PHE A 7 -32.38 -33.58 14.10
CA PHE A 7 -31.47 -33.15 13.04
C PHE A 7 -30.25 -32.47 13.67
N LEU A 8 -29.10 -33.15 13.60
CA LEU A 8 -27.80 -32.63 14.00
C LEU A 8 -27.30 -31.69 12.90
N PHE A 9 -27.34 -30.38 13.14
CA PHE A 9 -26.85 -29.36 12.22
C PHE A 9 -25.33 -29.22 12.39
N CYS A 10 -24.56 -29.80 11.47
CA CYS A 10 -23.11 -29.74 11.46
C CYS A 10 -22.65 -28.38 10.89
N CYS A 11 -22.32 -27.43 11.77
CA CYS A 11 -21.69 -26.16 11.39
C CYS A 11 -20.30 -26.41 10.81
N LEU A 12 -20.17 -26.33 9.49
CA LEU A 12 -18.90 -26.18 8.78
C LEU A 12 -18.36 -24.77 9.06
N LEU A 13 -17.42 -24.65 10.00
CA LEU A 13 -16.59 -23.45 10.13
C LEU A 13 -15.62 -23.40 8.95
N SER A 14 -15.94 -22.59 7.94
CA SER A 14 -14.99 -22.17 6.93
C SER A 14 -14.03 -21.15 7.54
N THR A 15 -12.88 -21.60 8.03
CA THR A 15 -11.75 -20.72 8.31
C THR A 15 -11.20 -20.22 6.98
N ALA A 16 -11.46 -18.96 6.65
CA ALA A 16 -10.77 -18.27 5.57
C ALA A 16 -9.30 -18.12 5.98
N LEU A 17 -8.41 -18.91 5.36
CA LEU A 17 -6.98 -18.66 5.45
C LEU A 17 -6.70 -17.33 4.76
N LEU A 18 -6.26 -16.34 5.54
CA LEU A 18 -5.55 -15.19 5.01
C LEU A 18 -4.25 -15.73 4.41
N ALA A 19 -4.11 -15.64 3.08
CA ALA A 19 -2.87 -16.01 2.41
C ALA A 19 -1.82 -14.95 2.74
N GLU A 20 -0.81 -15.30 3.55
CA GLU A 20 0.43 -14.54 3.61
C GLU A 20 1.10 -14.62 2.23
N GLU A 21 1.30 -13.48 1.57
CA GLU A 21 2.06 -13.39 0.33
C GLU A 21 3.51 -13.80 0.62
N THR A 22 3.81 -15.08 0.39
CA THR A 22 5.15 -15.63 0.56
C THR A 22 5.86 -15.53 -0.77
N ILE A 23 6.91 -14.71 -0.85
CA ILE A 23 7.80 -14.70 -2.02
C ILE A 23 8.86 -15.78 -1.82
N TYR A 24 8.87 -16.75 -2.73
CA TYR A 24 9.84 -17.85 -2.77
C TYR A 24 11.10 -17.39 -3.51
N ARG A 25 12.24 -17.54 -2.84
CA ARG A 25 13.56 -17.37 -3.46
C ARG A 25 14.03 -18.72 -4.01
N CYS A 26 14.13 -18.83 -5.31
CA CYS A 26 14.39 -20.06 -6.03
C CYS A 26 15.74 -20.01 -6.74
N ARG A 27 16.61 -20.99 -6.49
CA ARG A 27 17.83 -21.20 -7.27
C ARG A 27 17.66 -22.38 -8.21
N ASP A 28 17.83 -22.18 -9.51
CA ASP A 28 17.72 -23.26 -10.48
C ASP A 28 18.97 -24.17 -10.52
N ALA A 29 18.96 -25.15 -11.44
CA ALA A 29 20.06 -26.11 -11.59
C ALA A 29 21.35 -25.48 -12.16
N GLN A 30 21.22 -24.35 -12.84
CA GLN A 30 22.31 -23.56 -13.40
C GLN A 30 22.91 -22.60 -12.36
N GLY A 31 22.27 -22.47 -11.20
CA GLY A 31 22.67 -21.60 -10.12
C GLY A 31 22.07 -20.19 -10.20
N GLU A 32 21.16 -19.95 -11.15
CA GLU A 32 20.49 -18.67 -11.34
C GLU A 32 19.38 -18.47 -10.30
N LEU A 33 19.29 -17.25 -9.76
CA LEU A 33 18.29 -16.88 -8.76
C LEU A 33 17.04 -16.29 -9.43
N SER A 34 15.87 -16.75 -9.01
CA SER A 34 14.57 -16.23 -9.40
C SER A 34 13.69 -16.05 -8.16
N PHE A 35 12.73 -15.12 -8.22
CA PHE A 35 11.73 -14.91 -7.18
C PHE A 35 10.35 -15.20 -7.76
N SER A 36 9.51 -15.90 -7.00
CA SER A 36 8.16 -16.22 -7.41
C SER A 36 7.18 -16.09 -6.24
N ASP A 37 5.97 -15.66 -6.56
CA ASP A 37 4.76 -15.73 -5.75
C ASP A 37 4.20 -17.16 -5.61
N TYR A 38 4.81 -18.14 -6.29
CA TYR A 38 4.48 -19.56 -6.21
C TYR A 38 5.70 -20.38 -5.73
N PRO A 39 5.46 -21.58 -5.15
CA PRO A 39 6.55 -22.49 -4.80
C PRO A 39 7.51 -22.72 -5.96
N CYS A 40 8.80 -22.81 -5.66
CA CYS A 40 9.84 -22.99 -6.68
C CYS A 40 9.54 -24.17 -7.60
N PRO A 41 9.71 -24.01 -8.93
CA PRO A 41 9.45 -25.08 -9.89
C PRO A 41 10.34 -26.30 -9.63
N LYS A 42 9.87 -27.49 -10.00
CA LYS A 42 10.64 -28.73 -9.84
C LYS A 42 12.00 -28.61 -10.52
N GLY A 43 13.06 -28.91 -9.75
CA GLY A 43 14.45 -28.78 -10.19
C GLY A 43 15.17 -27.56 -9.60
N SER A 44 14.42 -26.59 -9.09
CA SER A 44 14.96 -25.45 -8.34
C SER A 44 14.94 -25.72 -6.83
N LYS A 45 15.93 -25.20 -6.10
CA LYS A 45 15.98 -25.22 -4.64
C LYS A 45 15.40 -23.93 -4.07
N THR A 46 14.55 -24.04 -3.06
CA THR A 46 14.12 -22.89 -2.27
C THR A 46 15.24 -22.52 -1.29
N GLU A 47 15.82 -21.32 -1.46
CA GLU A 47 16.87 -20.81 -0.57
C GLU A 47 16.32 -19.94 0.56
N GLY A 48 15.05 -19.57 0.48
CA GLY A 48 14.34 -18.84 1.52
C GLY A 48 12.91 -18.54 1.10
N THR A 49 12.07 -18.30 2.11
CA THR A 49 10.73 -17.75 1.96
C THR A 49 10.70 -16.45 2.73
N HIS A 50 10.52 -15.33 2.05
CA HIS A 50 10.22 -14.08 2.74
C HIS A 50 8.72 -13.95 2.82
N GLY A 51 8.22 -14.05 4.06
CA GLY A 51 6.90 -13.51 4.38
C GLY A 51 7.03 -12.01 4.25
N ILE A 52 6.67 -11.47 3.10
CA ILE A 52 6.51 -10.03 3.01
C ILE A 52 5.17 -9.78 3.67
N SER A 53 5.20 -9.35 4.92
CA SER A 53 4.03 -8.72 5.54
C SER A 53 3.85 -7.35 4.90
N ASN A 54 3.57 -7.33 3.60
CA ASN A 54 2.96 -6.17 3.00
C ASN A 54 1.51 -6.24 3.47
N PRO A 55 1.04 -5.27 4.28
CA PRO A 55 -0.39 -5.17 4.49
C PRO A 55 -1.04 -5.14 3.10
N PRO A 56 -2.07 -5.95 2.86
CA PRO A 56 -2.69 -6.01 1.55
C PRO A 56 -3.02 -4.58 1.12
N ALA A 57 -2.64 -4.22 -0.12
CA ALA A 57 -2.95 -2.91 -0.66
C ALA A 57 -4.42 -2.61 -0.34
N PRO A 58 -4.73 -1.40 0.19
CA PRO A 58 -6.09 -1.07 0.54
C PRO A 58 -6.97 -1.42 -0.65
N LYS A 59 -7.99 -2.26 -0.43
CA LYS A 59 -8.91 -2.61 -1.51
C LYS A 59 -9.39 -1.29 -2.09
N ALA A 60 -9.35 -1.15 -3.41
CA ALA A 60 -10.02 -0.04 -4.08
C ALA A 60 -11.50 -0.16 -3.70
N ALA A 61 -11.89 0.57 -2.68
CA ALA A 61 -13.17 0.44 -2.02
C ALA A 61 -13.69 1.85 -1.83
N ASP A 62 -14.88 2.05 -2.37
CA ASP A 62 -15.77 3.18 -2.25
C ASP A 62 -15.55 4.05 -0.99
N THR A 63 -15.48 5.38 -1.14
CA THR A 63 -15.57 6.30 0.01
C THR A 63 -16.95 6.19 0.68
N ALA A 64 -17.91 5.47 0.06
CA ALA A 64 -19.20 5.14 0.65
C ALA A 64 -19.03 4.53 2.04
N GLY A 65 -19.37 5.35 3.03
CA GLY A 65 -19.38 5.00 4.44
C GLY A 65 -18.34 5.73 5.28
N ILE A 66 -17.40 6.46 4.67
CA ILE A 66 -16.58 7.43 5.40
C ILE A 66 -17.26 8.80 5.26
N THR A 67 -17.76 9.34 6.37
CA THR A 67 -18.44 10.64 6.38
C THR A 67 -17.52 11.69 7.02
N PRO A 68 -17.36 12.89 6.41
CA PRO A 68 -16.55 13.94 7.00
C PRO A 68 -17.19 14.46 8.29
N LEU A 69 -16.33 14.71 9.28
CA LEU A 69 -16.67 15.06 10.64
C LEU A 69 -16.25 16.48 11.02
N CYS A 70 -15.31 17.14 10.32
CA CYS A 70 -14.73 18.43 10.75
C CYS A 70 -15.74 19.57 10.96
N GLY A 71 -16.91 19.50 10.33
CA GLY A 71 -18.01 20.46 10.47
C GLY A 71 -19.08 20.07 11.49
N THR A 72 -18.95 18.90 12.12
CA THR A 72 -19.92 18.39 13.10
C THR A 72 -19.51 18.75 14.52
N GLU A 73 -20.51 18.98 15.36
CA GLU A 73 -20.31 19.10 16.81
C GLU A 73 -19.80 17.77 17.37
N GLY A 74 -19.01 17.84 18.45
CA GLY A 74 -18.49 16.67 19.13
C GLY A 74 -17.18 16.95 19.86
N ALA A 75 -16.80 16.02 20.74
CA ALA A 75 -15.53 16.07 21.44
C ALA A 75 -14.38 15.82 20.44
N TRP A 76 -13.60 16.87 20.19
CA TRP A 76 -12.37 16.80 19.43
C TRP A 76 -11.19 16.81 20.39
N THR A 77 -10.27 15.87 20.23
CA THR A 77 -8.98 15.98 20.90
C THR A 77 -8.16 17.02 20.16
N ILE A 78 -7.78 18.04 20.91
CA ILE A 78 -7.00 19.15 20.43
C ILE A 78 -5.56 18.87 20.88
N THR A 79 -4.71 18.42 19.95
CA THR A 79 -3.23 18.37 20.02
C THR A 79 -2.66 17.27 19.12
N ARG A 80 -1.55 17.58 18.43
CA ARG A 80 -0.77 16.61 17.64
C ARG A 80 -0.09 15.54 18.54
N SER A 81 0.15 15.86 19.80
CA SER A 81 0.70 14.93 20.81
C SER A 81 -0.28 13.83 21.24
N GLY A 82 -1.56 13.92 20.86
CA GLY A 82 -2.55 12.88 21.15
C GLY A 82 -2.26 11.53 20.49
N PHE A 83 -1.38 11.50 19.48
CA PHE A 83 -0.90 10.28 18.83
C PHE A 83 0.41 9.79 19.46
N GLY A 84 0.47 9.62 20.78
CA GLY A 84 1.67 9.08 21.44
C GLY A 84 2.02 7.67 20.95
N GLU A 85 3.23 7.20 21.27
CA GLU A 85 3.68 5.83 20.91
C GLU A 85 2.71 4.75 21.38
N ALA A 86 2.20 4.86 22.62
CA ALA A 86 1.21 3.94 23.17
C ALA A 86 -0.07 3.88 22.33
N PHE A 87 -0.60 5.04 21.91
CA PHE A 87 -1.78 5.10 21.06
C PHE A 87 -1.53 4.42 19.71
N ARG A 88 -0.38 4.70 19.09
CA ARG A 88 0.00 4.08 17.81
C ARG A 88 0.15 2.57 17.91
N ALA A 89 0.64 2.06 19.04
CA ALA A 89 0.81 0.62 19.27
C ALA A 89 -0.54 -0.12 19.38
N GLU A 90 -1.62 0.57 19.71
CA GLU A 90 -2.98 0.01 19.76
C GLU A 90 -3.69 -0.03 18.40
N LEU A 91 -3.14 0.62 17.37
CA LEU A 91 -3.74 0.66 16.04
C LEU A 91 -3.40 -0.61 15.25
N PRO A 92 -4.33 -1.13 14.45
CA PRO A 92 -4.00 -2.09 13.40
C PRO A 92 -2.88 -1.55 12.51
N GLU A 93 -1.98 -2.42 12.05
CA GLU A 93 -0.79 -2.02 11.27
C GLU A 93 -1.15 -1.17 10.06
N ALA A 94 -2.16 -1.57 9.29
CA ALA A 94 -2.65 -0.82 8.13
C ALA A 94 -3.12 0.59 8.52
N GLN A 95 -3.89 0.73 9.60
CA GLN A 95 -4.38 2.02 10.08
C GLN A 95 -3.24 2.89 10.63
N ARG A 96 -2.25 2.30 11.28
CA ARG A 96 -1.06 3.00 11.75
C ARG A 96 -0.28 3.60 10.58
N SER A 97 -0.04 2.81 9.52
CA SER A 97 0.61 3.32 8.30
C SER A 97 -0.22 4.42 7.63
N ALA A 98 -1.55 4.27 7.58
CA ALA A 98 -2.45 5.31 7.07
C ALA A 98 -2.41 6.59 7.91
N LEU A 99 -2.29 6.48 9.23
CA LEU A 99 -2.15 7.63 10.13
C LEU A 99 -0.83 8.36 9.88
N GLU A 100 0.28 7.65 9.75
CA GLU A 100 1.58 8.27 9.45
C GLU A 100 1.57 8.96 8.08
N ALA A 101 0.99 8.32 7.05
CA ALA A 101 0.81 8.94 5.75
C ALA A 101 -0.07 10.20 5.81
N ALA A 102 -1.19 10.13 6.55
CA ALA A 102 -2.07 11.27 6.78
C ALA A 102 -1.33 12.41 7.50
N LEU A 103 -0.56 12.12 8.53
CA LEU A 103 0.21 13.10 9.29
C LEU A 103 1.33 13.74 8.45
N GLY A 104 2.02 12.97 7.62
CA GLY A 104 3.02 13.49 6.69
C GLY A 104 2.43 14.48 5.68
N GLY A 105 1.26 14.15 5.10
CA GLY A 105 0.57 15.03 4.16
C GLY A 105 0.05 16.35 4.76
N LEU A 106 -0.08 16.44 6.10
CA LEU A 106 -0.45 17.70 6.75
C LEU A 106 0.69 18.73 6.72
N GLU A 107 1.95 18.30 6.66
CA GLU A 107 3.11 19.21 6.75
C GLU A 107 3.25 20.10 5.51
N ASP A 108 2.76 19.64 4.35
CA ASP A 108 2.89 20.35 3.08
C ASP A 108 1.81 21.41 2.82
N GLY A 109 0.75 21.48 3.64
CA GLY A 109 -0.41 22.33 3.31
C GLY A 109 -1.33 22.76 4.44
N ALA A 110 -1.19 22.17 5.64
CA ALA A 110 -1.99 22.56 6.78
C ALA A 110 -1.43 23.82 7.45
N SER A 111 -2.32 24.69 7.91
CA SER A 111 -1.99 25.79 8.80
C SER A 111 -2.75 25.62 10.12
N GLY A 112 -2.04 25.78 11.23
CA GLY A 112 -2.62 25.79 12.56
C GLY A 112 -2.77 24.41 13.21
N GLU A 113 -3.68 24.34 14.17
CA GLU A 113 -3.84 23.21 15.08
C GLU A 113 -4.55 22.02 14.41
N VAL A 114 -3.95 20.83 14.58
CA VAL A 114 -4.58 19.56 14.19
C VAL A 114 -5.49 19.11 15.32
N ARG A 115 -6.78 18.97 15.02
CA ARG A 115 -7.75 18.34 15.91
C ARG A 115 -8.07 16.97 15.38
N TRP A 116 -8.26 15.99 16.24
CA TRP A 116 -8.60 14.65 15.79
C TRP A 116 -9.66 13.97 16.65
N ARG A 117 -10.32 12.98 16.08
CA ARG A 117 -11.23 12.09 16.81
C ARG A 117 -11.35 10.74 16.10
N LYS A 118 -11.76 9.72 16.86
CA LYS A 118 -12.08 8.39 16.33
C LYS A 118 -13.58 8.30 16.00
N SER A 119 -13.94 7.78 14.83
CA SER A 119 -15.34 7.52 14.45
C SER A 119 -15.88 6.29 15.16
N GLN A 120 -17.20 6.04 15.06
CA GLN A 120 -17.81 4.81 15.57
C GLN A 120 -17.28 3.55 14.87
N ARG A 121 -16.84 3.68 13.61
CA ARG A 121 -16.19 2.60 12.85
C ARG A 121 -14.73 2.39 13.24
N GLY A 122 -14.17 3.30 14.04
CA GLY A 122 -12.78 3.27 14.45
C GLY A 122 -11.84 4.06 13.55
N ASP A 123 -12.34 4.74 12.52
CA ASP A 123 -11.53 5.58 11.63
C ASP A 123 -10.99 6.80 12.38
N LEU A 124 -9.76 7.22 12.10
CA LEU A 124 -9.18 8.40 12.70
C LEU A 124 -9.38 9.59 11.78
N HIS A 125 -10.13 10.58 12.23
CA HIS A 125 -10.40 11.81 11.50
C HIS A 125 -9.48 12.91 12.01
N LEU A 126 -8.67 13.47 11.12
CA LEU A 126 -7.74 14.56 11.37
C LEU A 126 -8.26 15.82 10.67
N CYS A 127 -8.60 16.82 11.47
CA CYS A 127 -9.14 18.09 11.01
C CYS A 127 -8.11 19.20 11.13
N THR A 128 -7.84 19.84 10.00
CA THR A 128 -6.96 21.00 9.91
C THR A 128 -7.65 22.13 9.15
N ARG A 129 -6.94 23.27 9.04
CA ARG A 129 -7.35 24.38 8.18
C ARG A 129 -6.33 24.56 7.07
N SER A 130 -6.83 24.66 5.84
CA SER A 130 -6.04 25.12 4.70
C SER A 130 -5.58 26.57 4.87
N LYS A 131 -4.61 27.01 4.07
CA LYS A 131 -4.14 28.41 4.00
C LYS A 131 -5.26 29.43 3.74
N ARG A 132 -6.38 29.01 3.11
CA ARG A 132 -7.57 29.85 2.88
C ARG A 132 -8.61 29.74 3.99
N ASN A 133 -8.21 29.23 5.16
CA ASN A 133 -9.06 29.04 6.33
C ASN A 133 -10.27 28.12 6.12
N LYS A 134 -10.22 27.25 5.10
CA LYS A 134 -11.25 26.22 4.86
C LYS A 134 -10.90 24.93 5.60
N PRO A 135 -11.87 24.23 6.21
CA PRO A 135 -11.60 22.95 6.86
C PRO A 135 -11.13 21.93 5.82
N VAL A 136 -10.09 21.18 6.20
CA VAL A 136 -9.60 20.01 5.47
C VAL A 136 -9.62 18.85 6.45
N GLU A 137 -10.20 17.75 6.02
CA GLU A 137 -10.23 16.53 6.81
C GLU A 137 -9.36 15.49 6.13
N THR A 138 -8.54 14.78 6.89
CA THR A 138 -7.85 13.58 6.42
C THR A 138 -8.24 12.44 7.33
N VAL A 139 -8.67 11.33 6.76
CA VAL A 139 -9.17 10.16 7.47
C VAL A 139 -8.19 9.03 7.28
N ALA A 140 -7.65 8.49 8.37
CA ALA A 140 -6.91 7.24 8.39
C ALA A 140 -7.88 6.12 8.82
N ALA A 141 -8.40 5.40 7.83
CA ALA A 141 -9.39 4.36 8.04
C ALA A 141 -8.76 3.09 8.61
N VAL A 142 -9.60 2.28 9.26
CA VAL A 142 -9.16 1.02 9.90
C VAL A 142 -8.55 0.00 8.93
N ASP A 143 -8.93 0.06 7.65
CA ASP A 143 -8.46 -0.81 6.58
C ASP A 143 -7.20 -0.29 5.87
N GLY A 144 -6.63 0.82 6.35
CA GLY A 144 -5.42 1.43 5.79
C GLY A 144 -5.68 2.46 4.68
N ALA A 145 -6.95 2.75 4.36
CA ALA A 145 -7.24 3.86 3.46
C ALA A 145 -6.92 5.22 4.08
N VAL A 146 -6.42 6.14 3.24
CA VAL A 146 -6.24 7.55 3.55
C VAL A 146 -7.18 8.36 2.66
N VAL A 147 -8.16 9.03 3.25
CA VAL A 147 -9.16 9.82 2.51
C VAL A 147 -9.10 11.27 2.94
N MET A 148 -8.91 12.18 1.99
CA MET A 148 -8.96 13.62 2.23
C MET A 148 -10.32 14.18 1.81
N PHE A 149 -11.02 14.86 2.72
CA PHE A 149 -12.20 15.65 2.38
C PHE A 149 -11.84 17.13 2.23
N ARG A 150 -12.25 17.70 1.09
CA ARG A 150 -12.23 19.15 0.84
C ARG A 150 -13.63 19.60 0.46
N ASN A 151 -14.21 20.50 1.26
CA ASN A 151 -15.58 20.97 1.07
C ASN A 151 -16.62 19.82 0.97
N GLY A 152 -16.43 18.75 1.76
CA GLY A 152 -17.32 17.58 1.76
C GLY A 152 -17.05 16.57 0.64
N VAL A 153 -16.17 16.88 -0.31
CA VAL A 153 -15.78 15.93 -1.38
C VAL A 153 -14.58 15.12 -0.90
N GLY A 154 -14.76 13.80 -0.79
CA GLY A 154 -13.71 12.86 -0.40
C GLY A 154 -12.87 12.41 -1.59
N GLN A 155 -11.55 12.37 -1.40
CA GLN A 155 -10.57 11.86 -2.36
C GLN A 155 -9.67 10.85 -1.64
N TYR A 156 -9.50 9.66 -2.21
CA TYR A 156 -8.49 8.71 -1.75
C TYR A 156 -7.10 9.24 -2.09
N LEU A 157 -6.24 9.35 -1.08
CA LEU A 157 -4.85 9.78 -1.25
C LEU A 157 -3.93 8.62 -1.61
N ASN A 158 -4.24 7.41 -1.16
CA ASN A 158 -3.48 6.19 -1.42
C ASN A 158 -4.28 5.18 -2.26
N ASP A 159 -5.04 5.67 -3.25
CA ASP A 159 -5.75 4.81 -4.19
C ASP A 159 -4.75 4.00 -5.04
N PRO A 160 -4.75 2.66 -4.94
CA PRO A 160 -3.86 1.84 -5.76
C PRO A 160 -4.19 1.93 -7.26
N ARG A 161 -5.39 2.36 -7.66
CA ARG A 161 -5.79 2.43 -9.09
C ARG A 161 -5.46 3.77 -9.73
N THR A 162 -4.30 4.33 -9.38
CA THR A 162 -3.78 5.59 -9.92
C THR A 162 -2.38 5.38 -10.51
N PRO A 163 -1.92 6.25 -11.43
CA PRO A 163 -0.53 6.30 -11.87
C PRO A 163 0.47 6.35 -10.70
N GLU A 164 0.18 7.16 -9.69
CA GLU A 164 0.99 7.32 -8.48
C GLU A 164 1.00 6.03 -7.66
N GLY A 165 -0.17 5.43 -7.41
CA GLY A 165 -0.29 4.16 -6.70
C GLY A 165 0.43 3.01 -7.42
N LEU A 166 0.45 3.00 -8.75
CA LEU A 166 1.24 2.03 -9.52
C LEU A 166 2.75 2.26 -9.34
N THR A 167 3.17 3.52 -9.26
CA THR A 167 4.58 3.89 -9.02
C THR A 167 5.03 3.36 -7.67
N GLU A 168 4.22 3.58 -6.65
CA GLU A 168 4.47 3.08 -5.30
C GLU A 168 4.53 1.55 -5.28
N ARG A 169 3.57 0.84 -5.90
CA ARG A 169 3.60 -0.63 -5.95
C ARG A 169 4.85 -1.18 -6.64
N CYS A 170 5.26 -0.60 -7.77
CA CYS A 170 6.49 -1.01 -8.44
C CYS A 170 7.73 -0.72 -7.58
N SER A 171 7.77 0.45 -6.90
CA SER A 171 8.83 0.81 -5.97
C SER A 171 8.95 -0.18 -4.81
N THR A 172 7.83 -0.49 -4.17
CA THR A 172 7.75 -1.45 -3.05
C THR A 172 8.19 -2.84 -3.48
N LEU A 173 7.77 -3.29 -4.66
CA LEU A 173 8.18 -4.59 -5.21
C LEU A 173 9.71 -4.68 -5.38
N VAL A 174 10.33 -3.67 -5.99
CA VAL A 174 11.77 -3.66 -6.23
C VAL A 174 12.56 -3.50 -4.92
N THR A 175 12.12 -2.62 -4.03
CA THR A 175 12.80 -2.39 -2.74
C THR A 175 12.67 -3.57 -1.79
N SER A 176 11.55 -4.29 -1.80
CA SER A 176 11.38 -5.52 -1.01
C SER A 176 12.26 -6.66 -1.52
N CYS A 177 12.53 -6.71 -2.82
CA CYS A 177 13.48 -7.66 -3.42
C CYS A 177 14.95 -7.33 -3.09
N TYR A 178 15.30 -6.05 -2.92
CA TYR A 178 16.68 -5.60 -2.78
C TYR A 178 17.28 -5.97 -1.41
N GLN A 179 18.27 -6.86 -1.41
CA GLN A 179 18.94 -7.40 -0.24
C GLN A 179 20.43 -7.62 -0.55
N PRO A 180 21.29 -6.60 -0.43
CA PRO A 180 22.71 -6.75 -0.71
C PRO A 180 23.39 -7.67 0.34
N PRO A 181 24.39 -8.48 -0.04
CA PRO A 181 24.96 -8.60 -1.39
C PRO A 181 24.18 -9.55 -2.31
N ASP A 182 23.14 -10.22 -1.80
CA ASP A 182 22.44 -11.31 -2.47
C ASP A 182 21.66 -10.88 -3.71
N THR A 183 21.01 -9.72 -3.67
CA THR A 183 20.26 -9.15 -4.78
C THR A 183 20.59 -7.67 -4.96
N SER A 184 20.84 -7.28 -6.21
CA SER A 184 21.02 -5.89 -6.62
C SER A 184 19.70 -5.29 -7.11
N ILE A 185 19.63 -3.96 -7.17
CA ILE A 185 18.50 -3.26 -7.77
C ILE A 185 18.33 -3.68 -9.25
N ASP A 186 19.42 -3.86 -9.98
CA ASP A 186 19.39 -4.33 -11.37
C ASP A 186 18.64 -5.67 -11.51
N SER A 187 18.99 -6.65 -10.66
CA SER A 187 18.31 -7.95 -10.62
C SER A 187 16.84 -7.81 -10.21
N CYS A 188 16.53 -6.96 -9.24
CA CYS A 188 15.16 -6.78 -8.76
C CYS A 188 14.25 -6.12 -9.79
N VAL A 189 14.73 -5.09 -10.50
CA VAL A 189 13.98 -4.50 -11.62
C VAL A 189 13.78 -5.53 -12.73
N HIS A 190 14.78 -6.35 -13.03
CA HIS A 190 14.68 -7.40 -14.04
C HIS A 190 13.61 -8.45 -13.68
N LEU A 191 13.59 -8.90 -12.42
CA LEU A 191 12.70 -9.96 -11.92
C LEU A 191 11.28 -9.48 -11.65
N ALA A 192 11.05 -8.18 -11.46
CA ALA A 192 9.72 -7.62 -11.26
C ALA A 192 8.77 -7.98 -12.43
N PRO A 193 7.56 -8.53 -12.17
CA PRO A 193 6.58 -8.83 -13.20
C PRO A 193 6.18 -7.59 -14.00
N VAL A 194 5.88 -7.79 -15.28
CA VAL A 194 5.40 -6.71 -16.15
C VAL A 194 3.89 -6.58 -16.04
N CYS A 195 3.38 -5.35 -15.90
CA CYS A 195 1.94 -5.11 -15.89
C CYS A 195 1.30 -5.52 -17.23
N ASN A 196 0.17 -6.21 -17.19
CA ASN A 196 -0.50 -6.80 -18.35
C ASN A 196 -1.89 -6.20 -18.65
N THR A 197 -2.39 -5.28 -17.82
CA THR A 197 -3.65 -4.56 -18.07
C THR A 197 -3.43 -3.24 -18.80
N THR A 198 -4.51 -2.66 -19.32
CA THR A 198 -4.51 -1.29 -19.86
C THR A 198 -5.78 -0.56 -19.40
N PRO A 199 -5.65 0.54 -18.63
CA PRO A 199 -4.40 1.08 -18.10
C PRO A 199 -3.72 0.14 -17.08
N ALA A 200 -2.40 0.27 -16.94
CA ALA A 200 -1.60 -0.62 -16.11
C ALA A 200 -1.94 -0.52 -14.61
N TRP A 201 -2.47 0.62 -14.15
CA TRP A 201 -2.83 0.82 -12.74
C TRP A 201 -4.11 0.10 -12.32
N ASP A 202 -4.88 -0.44 -13.26
CA ASP A 202 -6.04 -1.29 -12.95
C ASP A 202 -5.63 -2.69 -12.44
N GLN A 203 -4.40 -3.12 -12.73
CA GLN A 203 -3.82 -4.34 -12.14
C GLN A 203 -3.45 -4.05 -10.69
N LEU A 204 -4.09 -4.76 -9.76
CA LEU A 204 -3.84 -4.62 -8.33
C LEU A 204 -2.64 -5.47 -7.89
N GLU A 205 -2.40 -6.59 -8.57
CA GLU A 205 -1.23 -7.44 -8.36
C GLU A 205 0.06 -6.63 -8.58
N PRO A 206 1.08 -6.77 -7.71
CA PRO A 206 2.33 -6.05 -7.84
C PRO A 206 2.99 -6.27 -9.21
N CYS A 207 3.24 -5.18 -9.93
CA CYS A 207 3.89 -5.21 -11.25
C CYS A 207 4.62 -3.89 -11.50
N CYS A 208 5.54 -3.91 -12.45
CA CYS A 208 6.22 -2.74 -12.99
C CYS A 208 5.87 -2.57 -14.48
N PRO A 209 5.50 -1.37 -14.96
CA PRO A 209 5.26 -1.17 -16.39
C PRO A 209 6.53 -1.44 -17.21
N GLN A 210 6.35 -1.98 -18.42
CA GLN A 210 7.47 -2.24 -19.33
C GLN A 210 8.29 -0.97 -19.61
N LEU A 211 7.63 0.17 -19.79
CA LEU A 211 8.31 1.45 -20.02
C LEU A 211 9.26 1.85 -18.87
N CYS A 212 8.92 1.52 -17.62
CA CYS A 212 9.79 1.75 -16.47
C CYS A 212 11.04 0.86 -16.56
N LYS A 213 10.86 -0.43 -16.83
CA LYS A 213 11.98 -1.37 -16.98
C LYS A 213 12.92 -0.95 -18.12
N ASP A 214 12.36 -0.56 -19.26
CA ASP A 214 13.13 -0.10 -20.42
C ASP A 214 13.93 1.17 -20.14
N ARG A 215 13.36 2.13 -19.40
CA ARG A 215 14.05 3.37 -19.05
C ARG A 215 15.13 3.17 -18.02
N PHE A 216 14.86 2.37 -17.00
CA PHE A 216 15.88 1.98 -16.03
C PHE A 216 17.07 1.34 -16.76
N ALA A 217 16.82 0.37 -17.65
CA ALA A 217 17.87 -0.28 -18.43
C ALA A 217 18.70 0.71 -19.26
N ARG A 218 18.06 1.74 -19.86
CA ARG A 218 18.79 2.81 -20.59
C ARG A 218 19.69 3.63 -19.67
N ARG A 219 19.16 4.12 -18.53
CA ARG A 219 19.96 4.87 -17.56
C ARG A 219 21.17 4.07 -17.07
N ARG A 220 20.98 2.77 -16.86
CA ARG A 220 22.09 1.86 -16.51
C ARG A 220 23.11 1.70 -17.63
N ALA A 221 22.66 1.60 -18.88
CA ALA A 221 23.56 1.58 -20.04
C ALA A 221 24.33 2.91 -20.22
N ASP A 222 23.75 4.02 -19.79
CA ASP A 222 24.37 5.35 -19.78
C ASP A 222 25.36 5.55 -18.60
N GLY A 223 25.51 4.54 -17.73
CA GLY A 223 26.48 4.54 -16.63
C GLY A 223 25.97 5.15 -15.32
N GLU A 224 24.68 5.47 -15.20
CA GLU A 224 24.10 5.93 -13.93
C GLU A 224 24.07 4.80 -12.90
N GLU A 225 24.42 5.05 -11.64
CA GLU A 225 24.33 4.08 -10.54
C GLU A 225 22.90 3.55 -10.32
N ALA A 226 22.77 2.31 -9.82
CA ALA A 226 21.48 1.61 -9.83
C ALA A 226 20.37 2.29 -9.01
N LEU A 227 20.66 2.73 -7.79
CA LEU A 227 19.67 3.41 -6.94
C LEU A 227 19.18 4.74 -7.53
N PRO A 228 20.07 5.71 -7.90
CA PRO A 228 19.60 6.95 -8.52
C PRO A 228 18.90 6.70 -9.86
N ALA A 229 19.39 5.78 -10.70
CA ALA A 229 18.71 5.43 -11.96
C ALA A 229 17.29 4.91 -11.73
N PHE A 230 17.08 4.11 -10.69
CA PHE A 230 15.76 3.58 -10.33
C PHE A 230 14.81 4.69 -9.86
N LEU A 231 15.24 5.52 -8.90
CA LEU A 231 14.43 6.64 -8.40
C LEU A 231 14.10 7.63 -9.52
N ALA A 232 15.07 7.94 -10.37
CA ALA A 232 14.90 8.83 -11.50
C ALA A 232 13.93 8.27 -12.55
N THR A 233 13.91 6.95 -12.76
CA THR A 233 12.96 6.29 -13.65
C THR A 233 11.51 6.45 -13.18
N LEU A 234 11.29 6.36 -11.87
CA LEU A 234 9.96 6.43 -11.26
C LEU A 234 9.44 7.87 -11.12
N HIS A 235 10.30 8.82 -10.78
CA HIS A 235 9.88 10.14 -10.31
C HIS A 235 10.26 11.31 -11.24
N GLU A 236 11.26 11.17 -12.11
CA GLU A 236 11.65 12.29 -12.99
C GLU A 236 10.79 12.37 -14.25
N PRO A 237 10.46 13.59 -14.71
CA PRO A 237 9.80 13.80 -16.00
C PRO A 237 10.70 13.49 -17.21
N PRO A 238 10.14 12.93 -18.31
CA PRO A 238 8.79 12.35 -18.38
C PRO A 238 8.74 11.10 -17.50
N GLY A 239 7.69 10.91 -16.69
CA GLY A 239 7.54 9.73 -15.82
C GLY A 239 7.31 8.45 -16.63
N CYS A 240 7.65 7.28 -16.08
CA CYS A 240 7.51 5.98 -16.78
C CYS A 240 6.11 5.36 -16.65
N ILE A 241 5.28 5.90 -15.75
CA ILE A 241 3.86 5.55 -15.59
C ILE A 241 3.04 6.70 -16.14
N GLY A 242 2.71 6.59 -17.43
CA GLY A 242 1.72 7.42 -18.11
C GLY A 242 1.89 8.94 -18.04
N THR A 243 2.39 9.52 -19.12
CA THR A 243 1.59 10.53 -19.82
C THR A 243 1.39 10.00 -21.24
N ARG A 244 0.14 9.81 -21.66
CA ARG A 244 -0.13 9.94 -23.10
C ARG A 244 0.03 11.40 -23.47
#